data_AF-A0A183U2E2-F1
#
_entry.id   AF-A0A183U2E2-F1
#
_cell.length_a   1.000
_cell.length_b   1.000
_cell.length_c   1.000
_cell.angle_alpha   90.00
_cell.angle_beta   90.00
_cell.angle_gamma   90.00
#
_symmetry.space_group_name_H-M   'P 1'
#
loop_
_entity.id
_entity.type
_entity.pdbx_description
1 polymer ?
#
loop_
_entity_poly.entity_id
_entity_poly.type
_entity_poly.pdbx_seq_one_letter_code
_entity_poly.pdbx_strand_id
1 'polypeptide(L)'
;MKITELDESMLNDLQHTHLFKLYWILGKPTIGVLQVNDSLELSVYSDSIKIDLFFVFHGEENDWVGGMIVSRRAKLKWIYPRINRLCVGDLHGVLFNVPCNVEEVLEADYGSNWTIPHQTSSFVWHSSHRNVRRNGNWEQWEWSSVYKVFR
;
A
#
# COMPACT_ATOMS: atom_id res chain seq x y z
N MET A 1 3.58 2.74 14.42
CA MET A 1 4.77 3.45 13.92
C MET A 1 4.27 4.46 12.90
N LYS A 2 4.49 5.77 13.12
CA LYS A 2 4.09 6.81 12.16
C LYS A 2 5.28 7.05 11.24
N ILE A 3 5.15 6.67 9.97
CA ILE A 3 6.20 6.90 8.97
C ILE A 3 6.01 8.30 8.43
N THR A 4 6.86 9.23 8.86
CA THR A 4 6.86 10.61 8.37
C THR A 4 7.74 10.78 7.14
N GLU A 5 8.69 9.87 6.96
CA GLU A 5 9.65 9.82 5.85
C GLU A 5 10.09 8.38 5.59
N LEU A 6 10.51 8.08 4.36
CA LEU A 6 11.23 6.86 4.06
C LEU A 6 12.69 7.04 4.46
N ASP A 7 13.18 6.16 5.32
CA ASP A 7 14.59 6.14 5.74
C ASP A 7 15.48 5.79 4.54
N GLU A 8 16.38 6.71 4.15
CA GLU A 8 17.31 6.52 3.03
C GLU A 8 18.28 5.37 3.29
N SER A 9 18.67 5.12 4.54
CA SER A 9 19.51 3.97 4.91
C SER A 9 18.77 2.67 4.66
N MET A 10 17.50 2.59 5.06
CA MET A 10 16.66 1.41 4.80
C MET A 10 16.51 1.18 3.29
N LEU A 11 16.26 2.23 2.51
CA LEU A 11 16.16 2.11 1.05
C LEU A 11 17.47 1.66 0.41
N ASN A 12 18.60 2.13 0.92
CA ASN A 12 19.91 1.69 0.49
C ASN A 12 20.14 0.21 0.85
N ASP A 13 19.81 -0.21 2.06
CA ASP A 13 19.97 -1.60 2.50
C ASP A 13 19.10 -2.55 1.69
N LEU A 14 17.85 -2.18 1.40
CA LEU A 14 16.92 -2.94 0.54
C LEU A 14 17.41 -3.08 -0.91
N GLN A 15 18.25 -2.17 -1.40
CA GLN A 15 18.86 -2.27 -2.72
C GLN A 15 20.03 -3.27 -2.76
N HIS A 16 20.69 -3.53 -1.64
CA HIS A 16 21.91 -4.33 -1.58
C HIS A 16 21.74 -5.67 -0.86
N THR A 17 20.66 -5.86 -0.10
CA THR A 17 20.38 -7.11 0.60
C THR A 17 19.91 -8.23 -0.34
N HIS A 18 20.28 -9.46 -0.01
CA HIS A 18 19.79 -10.66 -0.70
C HIS A 18 18.49 -11.22 -0.09
N LEU A 19 18.09 -10.76 1.11
CA LEU A 19 16.90 -11.27 1.80
C LEU A 19 15.60 -10.64 1.30
N PHE A 20 15.63 -9.33 1.06
CA PHE A 20 14.51 -8.53 0.56
C PHE A 20 15.01 -7.61 -0.54
N LYS A 21 15.06 -8.13 -1.76
CA LYS A 21 15.53 -7.37 -2.92
C LYS A 21 14.47 -6.36 -3.35
N LEU A 22 14.80 -5.08 -3.31
CA LEU A 22 13.92 -4.02 -3.80
C LEU A 22 13.52 -4.25 -5.28
N TYR A 23 12.21 -4.25 -5.56
CA TYR A 23 11.66 -4.35 -6.91
C TYR A 23 11.24 -2.99 -7.46
N TRP A 24 10.37 -2.28 -6.76
CA TRP A 24 9.95 -0.95 -7.18
C TRP A 24 9.58 -0.06 -6.00
N ILE A 25 9.60 1.24 -6.27
CA ILE A 25 9.00 2.28 -5.44
C ILE A 25 8.02 3.03 -6.33
N LEU A 26 6.78 3.08 -5.88
CA LEU A 26 5.65 3.72 -6.52
C LEU A 26 5.16 4.90 -5.68
N GLY A 27 4.60 5.91 -6.33
CA GLY A 27 4.20 7.15 -5.68
C GLY A 27 5.39 8.06 -5.39
N LYS A 28 5.13 9.26 -4.86
CA LYS A 28 6.12 10.35 -4.78
C LYS A 28 6.85 10.38 -3.42
N PRO A 29 8.13 9.98 -3.37
CA PRO A 29 9.09 10.54 -2.42
C PRO A 29 9.82 11.69 -3.11
N THR A 30 9.58 12.94 -2.69
CA THR A 30 10.30 14.08 -3.28
C THR A 30 11.72 14.09 -2.73
N ILE A 31 12.72 14.00 -3.61
CA ILE A 31 14.12 14.24 -3.24
C ILE A 31 14.24 15.70 -2.77
N GLY A 32 14.56 15.90 -1.50
CA GLY A 32 14.69 17.22 -0.84
C GLY A 32 13.54 17.62 0.10
N VAL A 33 12.37 16.98 -0.01
CA VAL A 33 11.27 17.07 0.97
C VAL A 33 10.61 15.70 1.00
N LEU A 34 11.01 14.86 1.96
CA LEU A 34 10.47 13.51 2.20
C LEU A 34 9.00 13.54 2.70
N GLN A 35 8.14 14.38 2.13
CA GLN A 35 6.70 14.25 2.27
C GLN A 35 6.25 13.06 1.43
N VAL A 36 5.89 11.98 2.12
CA VAL A 36 5.20 10.85 1.54
C VAL A 36 3.85 11.34 1.01
N ASN A 37 3.68 11.33 -0.32
CA ASN A 37 2.40 11.64 -0.93
C ASN A 37 1.45 10.43 -0.85
N ASP A 38 0.16 10.71 -1.03
CA ASP A 38 -1.01 9.85 -0.92
C ASP A 38 -1.03 8.49 -1.68
N SER A 39 0.08 8.05 -2.29
CA SER A 39 0.16 6.89 -3.18
C SER A 39 1.43 6.04 -3.01
N LEU A 40 2.16 6.17 -1.89
CA LEU A 40 3.40 5.40 -1.68
C LEU A 40 3.13 3.89 -1.60
N GLU A 41 3.86 3.13 -2.40
CA GLU A 41 3.94 1.67 -2.35
C GLU A 41 5.40 1.25 -2.58
N LEU A 42 5.82 0.23 -1.84
CA LEU A 42 7.14 -0.39 -1.94
C LEU A 42 6.94 -1.87 -2.22
N SER A 43 7.67 -2.44 -3.17
CA SER A 43 7.65 -3.89 -3.35
C SER A 43 9.03 -4.47 -3.32
N VAL A 44 9.15 -5.63 -2.70
CA VAL A 44 10.38 -6.40 -2.57
C VAL A 44 10.15 -7.83 -3.03
N TYR A 45 11.23 -8.49 -3.44
CA TYR A 45 11.27 -9.94 -3.59
C TYR A 45 12.04 -10.53 -2.42
N SER A 46 11.45 -11.56 -1.81
CA SER A 46 12.19 -12.50 -0.97
C SER A 46 12.17 -13.84 -1.70
N ASP A 47 13.33 -14.32 -2.09
CA ASP A 47 13.49 -15.41 -3.06
C ASP A 47 12.68 -15.13 -4.36
N SER A 48 11.64 -15.92 -4.62
CA SER A 48 10.73 -15.78 -5.77
C SER A 48 9.36 -15.20 -5.41
N ILE A 49 9.17 -14.75 -4.16
CA ILE A 49 7.89 -14.25 -3.65
C ILE A 49 7.93 -12.73 -3.62
N LYS A 50 6.98 -12.11 -4.35
CA LYS A 50 6.77 -10.66 -4.30
C LYS A 50 5.97 -10.29 -3.06
N ILE A 51 6.43 -9.30 -2.32
CA ILE A 51 5.72 -8.70 -1.19
C ILE A 51 5.47 -7.23 -1.52
N ASP A 52 4.21 -6.83 -1.48
CA ASP A 52 3.77 -5.46 -1.69
C ASP A 52 3.47 -4.79 -0.35
N LEU A 53 4.17 -3.70 -0.06
CA LEU A 53 4.07 -2.91 1.16
C LEU A 53 3.32 -1.62 0.84
N PHE A 54 2.12 -1.52 1.38
CA PHE A 54 1.26 -0.35 1.27
C PHE A 54 1.32 0.47 2.55
N PHE A 55 1.24 1.79 2.39
CA PHE A 55 1.32 2.73 3.50
C PHE A 55 -0.07 3.27 3.84
N VAL A 56 -0.38 3.26 5.13
CA VAL A 56 -1.61 3.88 5.67
C VAL A 56 -1.32 5.34 5.99
N PHE A 57 -2.11 6.22 5.41
CA PHE A 57 -2.10 7.65 5.64
C PHE A 57 -3.24 8.03 6.57
N HIS A 58 -2.97 8.94 7.50
CA HIS A 58 -3.91 9.26 8.57
C HIS A 58 -4.67 10.57 8.38
N GLY A 59 -6.00 10.47 8.46
CA GLY A 59 -6.88 11.45 9.09
C GLY A 59 -7.33 12.63 8.30
N GLU A 60 -8.24 13.52 8.69
CA GLU A 60 -8.79 13.82 10.02
C GLU A 60 -9.88 12.85 10.48
N GLU A 61 -10.77 12.46 9.57
CA GLU A 61 -11.92 11.60 9.87
C GLU A 61 -11.67 10.12 9.55
N ASN A 62 -10.89 9.85 8.51
CA ASN A 62 -10.68 8.51 7.97
C ASN A 62 -9.21 8.29 7.65
N ASP A 63 -8.78 7.03 7.63
CA ASP A 63 -7.47 6.65 7.14
C ASP A 63 -7.58 6.17 5.69
N TRP A 64 -6.47 6.13 4.96
CA TRP A 64 -6.49 5.60 3.60
C TRP A 64 -5.19 4.94 3.20
N VAL A 65 -5.29 4.05 2.22
CA VAL A 65 -4.16 3.50 1.48
C VAL A 65 -4.22 4.02 0.05
N GLY A 66 -3.07 4.40 -0.47
CA GLY A 66 -2.92 4.77 -1.87
C GLY A 66 -2.45 3.62 -2.73
N GLY A 67 -2.69 3.72 -4.03
CA GLY A 67 -2.15 2.79 -5.02
C GLY A 67 -2.19 3.40 -6.41
N MET A 68 -1.66 2.68 -7.40
CA MET A 68 -1.64 3.18 -8.77
C MET A 68 -1.78 2.11 -9.84
N ILE A 69 -2.42 2.46 -10.95
CA ILE A 69 -2.42 1.66 -12.17
C ILE A 69 -1.31 2.19 -13.07
N VAL A 70 -0.13 1.57 -13.00
CA VAL A 70 1.09 2.05 -13.68
C VAL A 70 0.85 2.31 -15.18
N SER A 71 0.21 1.36 -15.88
CA SER A 71 -0.06 1.47 -17.33
C SER A 71 -0.96 2.64 -17.72
N ARG A 72 -1.76 3.16 -16.79
CA ARG A 72 -2.68 4.30 -16.99
C ARG A 72 -2.24 5.56 -16.28
N ARG A 73 -1.12 5.50 -15.55
CA ARG A 73 -0.67 6.56 -14.61
C ARG A 73 -1.78 7.04 -13.68
N ALA A 74 -2.73 6.17 -13.35
CA ALA A 74 -3.89 6.52 -12.57
C ALA A 74 -3.61 6.30 -11.08
N LYS A 75 -4.02 7.24 -10.24
CA LYS A 75 -3.97 7.14 -8.78
C LYS A 75 -5.27 6.53 -8.26
N LEU A 76 -5.14 5.67 -7.26
CA LEU A 76 -6.24 5.01 -6.57
C LEU A 76 -6.13 5.27 -5.07
N LYS A 77 -7.26 5.24 -4.38
CA LYS A 77 -7.36 5.45 -2.94
C LYS A 77 -8.41 4.51 -2.34
N TRP A 78 -8.05 3.79 -1.29
CA TRP A 78 -8.94 2.99 -0.44
C TRP A 78 -9.12 3.71 0.88
N ILE A 79 -10.35 3.97 1.28
CA ILE A 79 -10.66 4.72 2.50
C ILE A 79 -11.14 3.73 3.56
N TYR A 80 -10.62 3.87 4.77
CA TYR A 80 -10.87 3.01 5.91
C TYR A 80 -11.35 3.83 7.12
N PRO A 81 -12.13 3.20 8.02
CA PRO A 81 -12.33 3.76 9.35
C PRO A 81 -10.98 3.97 10.05
N ARG A 82 -10.96 4.84 11.07
CA ARG A 82 -9.71 5.16 11.78
C ARG A 82 -9.06 3.93 12.41
N ILE A 83 -7.80 3.70 12.07
CA ILE A 83 -6.97 2.63 12.62
C ILE A 83 -6.14 3.23 13.76
N ASN A 84 -6.78 3.41 14.92
CA ASN A 84 -6.17 4.08 16.08
C ASN A 84 -5.26 3.15 16.91
N ARG A 85 -5.46 1.84 16.82
CA ARG A 85 -4.76 0.84 17.63
C ARG A 85 -4.44 -0.39 16.81
N LEU A 86 -3.27 -0.97 17.09
CA LEU A 86 -2.86 -2.26 16.57
C LEU A 86 -3.05 -3.32 17.65
N CYS A 87 -3.57 -4.45 17.24
CA CYS A 87 -3.75 -5.69 17.99
C CYS A 87 -2.86 -6.77 17.36
N VAL A 88 -2.85 -7.96 17.96
CA VAL A 88 -2.08 -9.10 17.45
C VAL A 88 -3.04 -10.08 16.77
N GLY A 89 -2.72 -10.48 15.54
CA GLY A 89 -3.37 -11.56 14.81
C GLY A 89 -2.40 -12.69 14.53
N ASP A 90 -2.91 -13.92 14.45
CA ASP A 90 -2.15 -15.09 14.01
C ASP A 90 -2.31 -15.28 12.50
N LEU A 91 -1.19 -15.50 11.81
CA LEU A 91 -1.17 -15.95 10.44
C LEU A 91 -0.22 -17.14 10.34
N HIS A 92 -0.79 -18.34 10.31
CA HIS A 92 -0.06 -19.61 10.24
C HIS A 92 0.98 -19.79 11.37
N GLY A 93 0.64 -19.42 12.60
CA GLY A 93 1.54 -19.54 13.76
C GLY A 93 2.55 -18.40 13.91
N VAL A 94 2.50 -17.40 13.03
CA VAL A 94 3.30 -16.18 13.12
C VAL A 94 2.40 -15.03 13.54
N LEU A 95 2.84 -14.27 14.55
CA LEU A 95 2.08 -13.15 15.09
C LEU A 95 2.37 -11.87 14.31
N PHE A 96 1.31 -11.23 13.82
CA PHE A 96 1.36 -9.96 13.09
C PHE A 96 0.57 -8.87 13.82
N ASN A 97 0.99 -7.63 13.62
CA ASN A 97 0.19 -6.47 14.03
C ASN A 97 -0.95 -6.28 13.02
N VAL A 98 -2.17 -6.23 13.51
CA VAL A 98 -3.40 -6.02 12.72
C VAL A 98 -4.20 -4.85 13.31
N PRO A 99 -5.06 -4.17 12.54
CA PRO A 99 -6.01 -3.22 13.11
C PRO A 99 -6.86 -3.88 14.20
N CYS A 100 -7.05 -3.21 15.35
CA CYS A 100 -7.96 -3.76 16.37
C CYS A 100 -9.43 -3.79 15.90
N ASN A 101 -9.81 -2.89 14.98
CA ASN A 101 -11.12 -2.88 14.31
C ASN A 101 -11.07 -3.61 12.97
N VAL A 102 -10.49 -4.81 12.94
CA VAL A 102 -10.25 -5.58 11.71
C VAL A 102 -11.54 -5.82 10.89
N GLU A 103 -12.66 -6.08 11.54
CA GLU A 103 -13.95 -6.31 10.85
C GLU A 103 -14.40 -5.07 10.08
N GLU A 104 -14.35 -3.88 10.69
CA GLU A 104 -14.74 -2.63 10.02
C GLU A 104 -13.83 -2.32 8.80
N VAL A 105 -12.54 -2.65 8.90
CA VAL A 105 -11.59 -2.50 7.79
C VAL A 105 -11.94 -3.47 6.65
N LEU A 106 -12.23 -4.74 6.96
CA LEU A 106 -12.62 -5.73 5.96
C LEU A 106 -13.98 -5.41 5.31
N GLU A 107 -14.93 -4.91 6.10
CA GLU A 107 -16.24 -4.48 5.60
C GLU A 107 -16.13 -3.26 4.68
N ALA A 108 -15.17 -2.35 4.92
CA ALA A 108 -14.91 -1.24 4.01
C ALA A 108 -14.47 -1.74 2.61
N ASP A 109 -13.61 -2.76 2.55
CA ASP A 109 -13.11 -3.32 1.28
C ASP A 109 -14.16 -4.18 0.57
N TYR A 110 -14.79 -5.10 1.29
CA TYR A 110 -15.56 -6.20 0.71
C TYR A 110 -17.07 -6.14 1.02
N GLY A 111 -17.48 -5.32 1.99
CA GLY A 111 -18.86 -5.23 2.48
C GLY A 111 -19.18 -6.23 3.61
N SER A 112 -20.41 -6.18 4.12
CA SER A 112 -20.86 -7.00 5.27
C SER A 112 -20.75 -8.52 5.05
N ASN A 113 -20.68 -8.98 3.81
CA ASN A 113 -20.55 -10.40 3.46
C ASN A 113 -19.10 -10.78 3.13
N TRP A 114 -18.10 -10.06 3.67
CA TRP A 114 -16.68 -10.28 3.38
C TRP A 114 -16.19 -11.71 3.66
N THR A 115 -16.87 -12.44 4.56
CA THR A 115 -16.58 -13.84 4.87
C THR A 115 -16.95 -14.81 3.74
N ILE A 116 -17.76 -14.37 2.78
CA ILE A 116 -18.12 -15.16 1.60
C ILE A 116 -17.06 -14.88 0.51
N PRO A 117 -16.27 -15.88 0.10
CA PRO A 117 -15.23 -15.67 -0.91
C PRO A 117 -15.82 -15.14 -2.21
N HIS A 118 -15.21 -14.08 -2.74
CA HIS A 118 -15.52 -13.62 -4.09
C HIS A 118 -15.05 -14.67 -5.11
N GLN A 119 -15.78 -14.85 -6.21
CA GLN A 119 -15.32 -15.70 -7.30
C GLN A 119 -14.00 -15.15 -7.86
N THR A 120 -12.92 -15.91 -7.70
CA THR A 120 -11.55 -15.44 -7.97
C THR A 120 -11.31 -15.09 -9.43
N SER A 121 -12.02 -15.73 -10.36
CA SER A 121 -11.88 -15.50 -11.81
C SER A 121 -12.40 -14.14 -12.29
N SER A 122 -13.27 -13.47 -11.54
CA SER A 122 -13.84 -12.17 -11.91
C SER A 122 -13.37 -11.03 -11.00
N PHE A 123 -12.50 -11.32 -10.03
CA PHE A 123 -12.02 -10.32 -9.09
C PHE A 123 -10.93 -9.44 -9.73
N VAL A 124 -11.16 -8.13 -9.72
CA VAL A 124 -10.25 -7.12 -10.25
C VAL A 124 -9.95 -6.13 -9.14
N TRP A 125 -8.76 -6.19 -8.55
CA TRP A 125 -8.37 -5.43 -7.36
C TRP A 125 -8.64 -3.91 -7.42
N HIS A 126 -8.60 -3.30 -8.60
CA HIS A 126 -8.80 -1.86 -8.78
C HIS A 126 -10.25 -1.45 -9.13
N SER A 127 -11.18 -2.40 -9.16
CA SER A 127 -12.60 -2.14 -9.47
C SER A 127 -13.62 -2.99 -8.73
N SER A 128 -13.22 -4.17 -8.20
CA SER A 128 -14.11 -5.07 -7.46
C SER A 128 -14.24 -4.73 -5.97
N HIS A 129 -13.24 -4.08 -5.38
CA HIS A 129 -13.36 -3.54 -4.01
C HIS A 129 -14.45 -2.46 -3.96
N ARG A 130 -15.19 -2.39 -2.85
CA ARG A 130 -16.31 -1.44 -2.69
C ARG A 130 -15.86 -0.01 -2.40
N ASN A 131 -14.72 0.16 -1.74
CA ASN A 131 -14.18 1.46 -1.29
C ASN A 131 -13.07 2.02 -2.18
N VAL A 132 -12.70 1.37 -3.29
CA VAL A 132 -11.69 1.89 -4.21
C VAL A 132 -12.21 3.14 -4.93
N ARG A 133 -11.45 4.23 -4.87
CA ARG A 133 -11.75 5.50 -5.54
C ARG A 133 -10.61 5.91 -6.45
N ARG A 134 -10.95 6.56 -7.57
CA ARG A 134 -9.96 7.28 -8.37
C ARG A 134 -9.51 8.51 -7.61
N ASN A 135 -8.21 8.78 -7.67
CA ASN A 135 -7.57 9.91 -6.98
C ASN A 135 -6.77 10.79 -7.96
N GLY A 136 -7.24 10.86 -9.21
CA GLY A 136 -6.58 11.58 -10.30
C GLY A 136 -5.52 10.76 -11.03
N ASN A 137 -4.62 11.45 -11.71
CA ASN A 137 -3.55 10.86 -12.51
C ASN A 137 -2.21 11.53 -12.14
N TRP A 138 -1.12 10.84 -12.46
CA TRP A 138 0.22 11.43 -12.44
C TRP A 138 0.48 12.21 -13.72
N GLU A 139 1.04 13.39 -13.58
CA GLU A 139 1.48 14.16 -14.72
C GLU A 139 2.72 13.53 -15.37
N GLN A 140 2.92 13.80 -16.66
CA GLN A 140 4.06 13.26 -17.40
C GLN A 140 5.41 13.65 -16.79
N TRP A 141 5.52 14.87 -16.26
CA TRP A 141 6.74 15.40 -15.65
C TRP A 141 7.02 14.80 -14.27
N GLU A 142 6.00 14.27 -13.58
CA GLU A 142 6.16 13.58 -12.29
C GLU A 142 6.65 12.14 -12.46
N TRP A 143 6.45 11.54 -13.64
CA TRP A 143 6.52 10.09 -13.84
C TRP A 143 7.85 9.45 -13.41
N SER A 144 8.98 10.05 -13.76
CA SER A 144 10.31 9.54 -13.39
C SER A 144 10.58 9.59 -11.88
N SER A 145 9.89 10.46 -11.16
CA SER A 145 10.03 10.58 -9.71
C SER A 145 9.15 9.59 -8.95
N VAL A 146 7.99 9.22 -9.53
CA VAL A 146 6.95 8.42 -8.85
C VAL A 146 6.89 6.97 -9.28
N TYR A 147 7.67 6.59 -10.29
CA TYR A 147 7.75 5.23 -10.79
C TYR A 147 9.22 4.84 -10.95
N LYS A 148 9.77 4.15 -9.96
CA LYS A 148 11.15 3.68 -9.93
C LYS A 148 11.18 2.16 -9.84
N VAL A 149 11.83 1.51 -10.80
CA VAL A 149 12.04 0.05 -10.80
C VAL A 149 13.51 -0.23 -10.58
N PHE A 150 13.79 -1.17 -9.70
CA PHE A 150 15.10 -1.64 -9.29
C PHE A 150 15.28 -3.06 -9.82
N ARG A 151 16.49 -3.39 -10.28
CA ARG A 151 16.80 -4.63 -11.00
C ARG A 151 17.55 -5.63 -10.15
#